data_AF-A0A3S8RQ74-F1
#
_entry.id   AF-A0A3S8RQ74-F1
#
_cell.length_a   1.000
_cell.length_b   1.000
_cell.length_c   1.000
_cell.angle_alpha   90.00
_cell.angle_beta   90.00
_cell.angle_gamma   90.00
#
_symmetry.space_group_name_H-M   'P 1'
#
loop_
_entity.id
_entity.type
_entity.pdbx_description
1 polymer ?
#
loop_
_entity_poly.entity_id
_entity_poly.type
_entity_poly.pdbx_seq_one_letter_code
_entity_poly.pdbx_strand_id
1 'polypeptide(L)' 'MHIQNKDSRLDFETFKETLTNDPLIKYKINGSSKINKEAYYVSVHINKDGEEIDHKFYVKKIDGKWKIVF' A
#
# COMPACT_ATOMS: atom_id res chain seq x y z
N MET A 1 -9.55 -8.52 10.03
CA MET A 1 -9.26 -9.17 8.72
C MET A 1 -7.77 -9.50 8.67
N HIS A 2 -7.44 -10.78 8.86
CA HIS A 2 -6.08 -11.29 8.67
C HIS A 2 -5.90 -11.53 7.17
N ILE A 3 -5.25 -10.63 6.45
CA ILE A 3 -4.83 -10.91 5.06
C ILE A 3 -3.48 -11.61 5.15
N GLN A 4 -3.52 -12.89 5.52
CA GLN A 4 -2.44 -13.82 5.21
C GLN A 4 -2.74 -14.41 3.83
N ASN A 5 -2.16 -13.80 2.78
CA ASN A 5 -1.94 -14.51 1.53
C ASN A 5 -0.45 -14.38 1.20
N LYS A 6 0.29 -15.47 1.43
CA LYS A 6 1.73 -15.60 1.22
C LYS A 6 2.18 -15.43 -0.24
N ASP A 7 1.24 -15.24 -1.17
CA ASP A 7 1.49 -14.99 -2.60
C ASP A 7 0.71 -13.79 -3.17
N SER A 8 0.08 -12.95 -2.34
CA SER A 8 -0.72 -11.82 -2.83
C SER A 8 0.17 -10.64 -3.25
N ARG A 9 0.61 -10.65 -4.51
CA ARG A 9 1.13 -9.44 -5.18
C ARG A 9 -0.05 -8.51 -5.43
N LEU A 10 -0.37 -7.65 -4.46
CA LEU A 10 -1.47 -6.71 -4.60
C LEU A 10 -1.04 -5.55 -5.51
N ASP A 11 -1.85 -5.23 -6.51
CA ASP A 11 -1.62 -4.07 -7.35
C ASP A 11 -1.76 -2.80 -6.51
N PHE A 12 -0.82 -1.86 -6.67
CA PHE A 12 -0.80 -0.65 -5.84
C PHE A 12 -1.98 0.28 -6.16
N GLU A 13 -2.54 0.23 -7.37
CA GLU A 13 -3.74 0.98 -7.72
C GLU A 13 -4.99 0.34 -7.10
N THR A 14 -5.08 -0.99 -7.11
CA THR A 14 -6.16 -1.72 -6.41
C THR A 14 -6.13 -1.47 -4.90
N PHE A 15 -4.95 -1.34 -4.29
CA PHE A 15 -4.81 -0.93 -2.90
C PHE A 15 -5.44 0.45 -2.63
N LYS A 16 -5.10 1.44 -3.47
CA LYS A 16 -5.66 2.80 -3.35
C LYS A 16 -7.18 2.80 -3.50
N GLU A 17 -7.70 2.07 -4.49
CA GLU A 17 -9.13 2.01 -4.75
C GLU A 17 -9.90 1.37 -3.58
N THR A 18 -9.37 0.28 -3.02
CA THR A 18 -9.95 -0.40 -1.85
C THR A 18 -10.01 0.54 -0.64
N LEU A 19 -8.96 1.32 -0.40
CA LEU A 19 -8.93 2.28 0.70
C LEU A 19 -9.83 3.51 0.46
N THR A 20 -10.16 3.84 -0.79
CA THR A 20 -10.98 5.01 -1.11
C THR A 20 -12.48 4.69 -1.03
N ASN A 21 -12.86 3.42 -1.25
CA ASN A 21 -14.26 2.99 -1.30
C ASN A 21 -14.85 2.62 0.08
N ASP A 22 -14.02 2.42 1.11
CA ASP A 22 -14.50 2.18 2.46
C ASP A 22 -14.52 3.52 3.24
N PRO A 23 -15.70 4.09 3.54
CA PRO A 23 -15.80 5.38 4.22
C PRO A 23 -15.23 5.37 5.64
N LEU A 24 -15.00 4.19 6.23
CA LEU A 24 -14.41 4.01 7.56
C LEU A 24 -12.87 3.97 7.53
N ILE A 25 -12.28 3.84 6.35
CA ILE A 25 -10.83 3.76 6.16
C ILE A 25 -10.35 5.03 5.49
N LYS A 26 -9.72 5.92 6.25
CA LYS A 26 -9.02 7.09 5.70
C LYS A 26 -7.56 6.75 5.57
N TYR A 27 -6.95 7.11 4.44
CA TYR A 27 -5.52 6.94 4.28
C TYR A 27 -4.84 8.22 3.78
N LYS A 28 -3.58 8.37 4.15
CA LYS A 28 -2.73 9.47 3.72
C LYS A 28 -1.35 8.91 3.37
N ILE A 29 -0.87 9.21 2.17
CA ILE A 29 0.51 8.92 1.81
C ILE A 29 1.39 9.97 2.49
N ASN A 30 2.21 9.54 3.44
CA ASN A 30 3.11 10.41 4.19
C ASN A 30 4.42 10.68 3.45
N GLY A 31 4.81 9.78 2.54
CA GLY A 31 5.98 9.98 1.70
C GLY A 31 6.39 8.72 0.96
N SER A 32 7.40 8.88 0.11
CA SER A 32 8.03 7.76 -0.59
C SER A 32 9.55 7.90 -0.57
N SER A 33 10.25 6.78 -0.41
CA SER A 33 11.70 6.71 -0.51
C SER A 33 12.08 5.86 -1.71
N LYS A 34 12.82 6.45 -2.65
CA LYS A 34 13.31 5.72 -3.83
C LYS A 34 14.41 4.74 -3.40
N ILE A 35 14.33 3.52 -3.91
CA ILE A 35 15.35 2.49 -3.67
C ILE A 35 16.21 2.35 -4.92
N ASN A 36 15.56 2.18 -6.08
CA ASN A 36 16.21 2.15 -7.38
C ASN A 36 15.23 2.62 -8.49
N LYS A 37 15.56 2.37 -9.77
CA LYS A 37 14.71 2.77 -10.90
C LYS A 37 13.37 2.03 -10.96
N GLU A 38 13.26 0.88 -10.30
CA GLU A 38 12.13 -0.04 -10.38
C GLU A 38 11.50 -0.32 -9.02
N ALA A 39 11.94 0.35 -7.95
CA ALA A 39 11.44 0.09 -6.60
C ALA A 39 11.46 1.33 -5.70
N TYR A 40 10.43 1.44 -4.87
CA TYR A 40 10.20 2.49 -3.88
C TYR A 40 9.66 1.88 -2.59
N TYR A 41 9.96 2.52 -1.47
CA TYR A 41 9.13 2.38 -0.28
C TYR A 41 8.09 3.49 -0.26
N VAL A 42 6.84 3.15 0.09
CA VAL A 42 5.76 4.11 0.26
C VAL A 42 5.25 4.01 1.69
N SER A 43 5.31 5.12 2.43
CA SER A 43 4.74 5.22 3.77
C SER A 43 3.31 5.72 3.68
N VAL A 44 2.38 4.97 4.26
CA VAL A 44 0.96 5.26 4.27
C VAL A 44 0.48 5.24 5.71
N HIS A 45 -0.15 6.32 6.11
CA HIS A 45 -0.92 6.39 7.34
C HIS A 45 -2.35 5.95 7.06
N ILE A 46 -2.89 5.06 7.86
CA ILE A 46 -4.24 4.52 7.73
C ILE A 46 -4.93 4.80 9.06
N ASN A 47 -6.03 5.54 9.02
CA ASN A 47 -6.96 5.66 10.13
C ASN A 47 -8.16 4.75 9.84
N LYS A 48 -8.34 3.75 10.67
CA LYS A 48 -9.45 2.82 10.59
C LYS A 48 -10.22 2.85 11.90
N ASP A 49 -11.47 3.30 11.87
CA ASP A 49 -12.34 3.35 13.05
C ASP A 49 -11.71 4.09 14.26
N GLY A 50 -10.87 5.09 14.01
CA GLY A 50 -10.15 5.84 15.05
C GLY A 50 -8.80 5.24 15.47
N GLU A 51 -8.46 4.03 15.00
CA GLU A 51 -7.13 3.46 15.15
C GLU A 51 -6.19 3.98 14.05
N GLU A 52 -5.08 4.55 14.45
CA GLU A 52 -4.05 5.08 13.55
C GLU A 52 -2.92 4.08 13.37
N ILE A 53 -2.66 3.72 12.11
CA ILE A 53 -1.68 2.72 11.73
C ILE A 53 -0.77 3.32 10.65
N ASP A 54 0.51 3.48 10.97
CA ASP A 54 1.53 3.77 9.97
C ASP A 54 2.06 2.47 9.36
N HIS A 55 1.96 2.35 8.05
CA HIS A 55 2.45 1.21 7.30
C HIS A 55 3.42 1.62 6.19
N LYS A 56 4.43 0.79 5.94
CA LYS A 56 5.42 1.03 4.89
C LYS A 56 5.39 -0.11 3.89
N PHE A 57 4.95 0.19 2.67
CA PHE A 57 4.90 -0.77 1.58
C PHE A 57 6.18 -0.74 0.76
N TYR A 58 6.70 -1.91 0.41
CA TYR A 58 7.69 -2.04 -0.66
C TYR A 58 6.94 -2.18 -1.98
N VAL A 59 7.15 -1.25 -2.90
CA VAL A 59 6.47 -1.19 -4.20
C VAL A 59 7.51 -1.37 -5.29
N LYS A 60 7.31 -2.35 -6.17
CA LYS A 60 8.22 -2.70 -7.26
C LYS A 60 7.50 -2.75 -8.60
N LYS A 61 8.17 -2.33 -9.67
CA LYS A 61 7.67 -2.49 -11.04
C LYS A 61 7.89 -3.94 -11.50
N ILE A 62 6.81 -4.63 -11.83
CA ILE A 62 6.78 -6.02 -12.30
C ILE A 62 5.82 -6.08 -13.48
N ASP A 63 6.29 -6.58 -14.63
CA ASP A 63 5.51 -6.65 -15.88
C ASP A 63 4.93 -5.29 -16.32
N GLY A 64 5.70 -4.21 -16.11
CA GLY A 64 5.27 -2.85 -16.43
C GLY A 64 4.35 -2.19 -15.40
N LYS A 65 3.85 -2.93 -14.40
CA LYS A 65 2.92 -2.45 -13.37
C LYS A 65 3.58 -2.30 -12.00
N TRP A 66 3.18 -1.30 -11.22
CA TRP A 66 3.67 -1.11 -9.85
C TRP A 66 2.87 -1.99 -8.88
N LYS A 67 3.54 -2.96 -8.26
CA LYS A 67 2.93 -3.92 -7.34
C LYS A 67 3.50 -3.75 -5.94
N ILE A 68 2.65 -3.87 -4.92
CA ILE A 68 3.08 -4.03 -3.54
C ILE A 68 3.65 -5.44 -3.40
N VAL A 69 4.84 -5.51 -2.82
CA VAL A 69 5.54 -6.74 -2.52
C VAL A 69 5.57 -6.86 -0.99
N PHE A 70 4.90 -7.89 -0.48
CA PHE A 70 4.87 -8.25 0.95
C PHE A 70 6.00 -9.20 1.31
#